data_AF-A0A7V8X2F1-F1
#
_entry.id   AF-A0A7V8X2F1-F1
#
_cell.length_a   1.000
_cell.length_b   1.000
_cell.length_c   1.000
_cell.angle_alpha   90.00
_cell.angle_beta   90.00
_cell.angle_gamma   90.00
#
_symmetry.space_group_name_H-M   'P 1'
#
loop_
_entity.id
_entity.type
_entity.pdbx_description
1 polymer ?
#
loop_
_entity_poly.entity_id
_entity_poly.type
_entity_poly.pdbx_seq_one_letter_code
_entity_poly.pdbx_strand_id
1 'polypeptide(L)'
;MDRTAATGRVAWLRRGVGRRLAAPELAARAAEIGALCEAERALRTEVDARRDVEEALRADIDALRAELADLRGAVGPHPPGHFYSAIPDPLDAARVGARPDDPRPELPGIDLDVAGMIAAAEIWVGRPPARALDDPRWQGGNGFFDELDALALEGFLVDRDPARVVEAGCGWSTARMLDTFQRWPDLRTHVVAIDPYPERLLDLQRPGDEQRVELLRRRVQDVERDLLMVGPGDLLFIDSSHVAKAGSDVNLLLLEVVPRLPAGALVHVHDVPWAFEYPADWFAAGRHWSEAYLLRAMLAHNPRYRVVWSSAWVSASLAAASPVPRTGAGSLWFEVTGA
;
A
#
# COMPACT_ATOMS: atom_id res chain seq x y z
N MET A 1 56.63 -46.54 23.95
CA MET A 1 55.42 -47.13 24.52
C MET A 1 54.29 -46.75 23.56
N ASP A 2 53.68 -47.62 22.77
CA ASP A 2 53.58 -49.07 22.85
C ASP A 2 53.46 -49.66 21.42
N ARG A 3 54.32 -50.63 21.09
CA ARG A 3 54.42 -51.29 19.78
C ARG A 3 53.91 -52.73 19.93
N THR A 4 52.60 -52.91 20.11
CA THR A 4 52.01 -54.26 20.21
C THR A 4 50.55 -54.26 19.79
N ALA A 5 50.28 -54.03 18.50
CA ALA A 5 48.96 -54.31 17.90
C ALA A 5 49.04 -54.66 16.41
N ALA A 6 50.18 -55.19 15.96
CA ALA A 6 50.46 -55.47 14.55
C ALA A 6 50.83 -56.95 14.32
N THR A 7 49.95 -57.89 14.65
CA THR A 7 50.15 -59.33 14.34
C THR A 7 48.87 -60.16 14.19
N GLY A 8 47.69 -59.53 14.06
CA GLY A 8 46.40 -60.24 14.15
C GLY A 8 45.56 -60.38 12.88
N ARG A 9 46.00 -59.96 11.68
CA ARG A 9 45.11 -59.87 10.50
C ARG A 9 45.64 -60.48 9.19
N VAL A 10 46.45 -61.54 9.27
CA VAL A 10 46.88 -62.31 8.06
C VAL A 10 46.62 -63.82 8.20
N ALA A 11 45.59 -64.21 8.96
CA ALA A 11 45.24 -65.63 9.14
C ALA A 11 44.06 -66.12 8.27
N TRP A 12 43.35 -65.22 7.56
CA TRP A 12 42.20 -65.60 6.73
C TRP A 12 42.50 -65.74 5.23
N LEU A 13 43.71 -65.40 4.77
CA LEU A 13 44.08 -65.47 3.35
C LEU A 13 44.68 -66.82 2.89
N ARG A 14 44.72 -67.86 3.74
CA ARG A 14 45.35 -69.15 3.39
C ARG A 14 44.54 -70.43 3.64
N ARG A 15 43.27 -70.36 4.04
CA ARG A 15 42.40 -71.55 4.14
C ARG A 15 41.15 -71.36 3.28
N GLY A 16 41.26 -71.75 2.02
CA GLY A 16 40.14 -71.67 1.07
C GLY A 16 40.49 -71.81 -0.40
N VAL A 17 41.70 -72.24 -0.77
CA VAL A 17 42.05 -72.50 -2.17
C VAL A 17 42.15 -74.01 -2.36
N GLY A 18 41.06 -74.67 -2.75
CA GLY A 18 41.11 -76.13 -2.91
C GLY A 18 39.82 -76.87 -3.26
N ARG A 19 38.66 -76.23 -3.42
CA ARG A 19 37.50 -76.89 -4.05
C ARG A 19 37.42 -76.44 -5.50
N ARG A 20 37.67 -77.34 -6.46
CA ARG A 20 37.36 -77.08 -7.87
C ARG A 20 35.84 -77.00 -7.97
N LEU A 21 35.33 -75.82 -8.29
CA LEU A 21 33.91 -75.61 -8.58
C LEU A 21 33.55 -76.41 -9.83
N ALA A 22 32.37 -77.04 -9.83
CA ALA A 22 31.88 -77.73 -11.02
C ALA A 22 31.54 -76.70 -12.11
N ALA A 23 31.61 -77.09 -13.39
CA ALA A 23 31.36 -76.17 -14.51
C ALA A 23 30.02 -75.38 -14.40
N PRO A 24 28.90 -75.96 -13.91
CA PRO A 24 27.66 -75.21 -13.71
C PRO A 24 27.76 -74.14 -12.61
N GLU A 25 28.48 -74.41 -11.53
CA GLU A 25 28.69 -73.45 -10.43
C GLU A 25 29.59 -72.28 -10.86
N LEU A 26 30.60 -72.56 -11.71
CA LEU A 26 31.44 -71.52 -12.32
C LEU A 26 30.62 -70.64 -13.27
N ALA A 27 29.75 -71.23 -14.09
CA ALA A 27 28.88 -70.50 -14.99
C ALA A 27 27.88 -69.60 -14.23
N ALA A 28 27.28 -70.11 -13.16
CA ALA A 28 26.36 -69.33 -12.32
C ALA A 28 27.07 -68.13 -11.64
N ARG A 29 28.27 -68.33 -11.09
CA ARG A 29 29.07 -67.25 -10.51
C ARG A 29 29.53 -66.23 -11.55
N ALA A 30 29.90 -66.68 -12.75
CA ALA A 30 30.26 -65.78 -13.84
C ALA A 30 29.07 -64.90 -14.26
N ALA A 31 27.85 -65.47 -14.32
CA ALA A 31 26.63 -64.71 -14.58
C ALA A 31 26.30 -63.70 -13.47
N GLU A 32 26.45 -64.10 -12.20
CA GLU A 32 26.27 -63.22 -11.04
C GLU A 32 27.25 -62.04 -11.05
N ILE A 33 28.54 -62.31 -11.32
CA ILE A 33 29.55 -61.26 -11.48
C ILE A 33 29.20 -60.33 -12.65
N GLY A 34 28.74 -60.88 -13.77
CA GLY A 34 28.28 -60.09 -14.92
C GLY A 34 27.16 -59.12 -14.55
N ALA A 35 26.13 -59.61 -13.86
CA ALA A 35 25.00 -58.80 -13.39
C ALA A 35 25.43 -57.73 -12.36
N LEU A 36 26.34 -58.07 -11.44
CA LEU A 36 26.89 -57.09 -10.48
C LEU A 36 27.70 -55.99 -11.18
N CYS A 37 28.49 -56.33 -12.20
CA CYS A 37 29.23 -55.33 -12.98
C CYS A 37 28.29 -54.42 -13.79
N GLU A 38 27.16 -54.94 -14.29
CA GLU A 38 26.13 -54.13 -14.95
C GLU A 38 25.43 -53.19 -13.97
N ALA A 39 25.05 -53.69 -12.79
CA ALA A 39 24.47 -52.88 -11.72
C ALA A 39 25.43 -51.79 -11.22
N GLU A 40 26.72 -52.10 -11.07
CA GLU A 40 27.74 -51.12 -10.72
C GLU A 40 27.87 -50.02 -11.79
N ARG A 41 27.86 -50.38 -13.07
CA ARG A 41 27.88 -49.40 -14.17
C ARG A 41 26.65 -48.50 -14.13
N ALA A 42 25.45 -49.07 -13.95
CA ALA A 42 24.21 -48.30 -13.86
C ALA A 42 24.21 -47.34 -12.65
N LEU A 43 24.68 -47.79 -11.49
CA LEU A 43 24.82 -46.96 -10.29
C LEU A 43 25.83 -45.82 -10.50
N ARG A 44 26.94 -46.06 -11.19
CA ARG A 44 27.91 -45.00 -11.52
C ARG A 44 27.28 -43.95 -12.42
N THR A 45 26.55 -44.36 -13.46
CA THR A 45 25.82 -43.42 -14.34
C THR A 45 24.80 -42.58 -13.55
N GLU A 46 24.05 -43.21 -12.65
CA GLU A 46 23.09 -42.50 -11.77
C GLU A 46 23.79 -41.51 -10.82
N VAL A 47 24.93 -41.89 -10.25
CA VAL A 47 25.75 -41.00 -9.39
C VAL A 47 26.29 -39.82 -10.18
N ASP A 48 26.75 -40.03 -11.41
CA ASP A 48 27.26 -38.96 -12.27
C ASP A 48 26.13 -38.02 -12.69
N ALA A 49 24.97 -38.54 -13.09
CA ALA A 49 23.79 -37.72 -13.39
C ALA A 49 23.35 -36.88 -12.17
N ARG A 50 23.41 -37.45 -10.96
CA ARG A 50 23.12 -36.69 -9.72
C ARG A 50 24.15 -35.61 -9.42
N ARG A 51 25.42 -35.82 -9.75
CA ARG A 51 26.48 -34.81 -9.61
C ARG A 51 26.26 -33.65 -10.56
N ASP A 52 25.87 -33.93 -11.81
CA ASP A 52 25.55 -32.88 -12.79
C ASP A 52 24.38 -32.02 -12.31
N VAL A 53 23.33 -32.65 -11.75
CA VAL A 53 22.20 -31.93 -11.14
C VAL A 53 22.65 -31.12 -9.92
N GLU A 54 23.49 -31.68 -9.05
CA GLU A 54 24.03 -30.95 -7.89
C GLU A 54 24.87 -29.73 -8.31
N GLU A 55 25.68 -29.85 -9.36
CA GLU A 55 26.47 -28.75 -9.91
C GLU A 55 25.57 -27.66 -10.50
N ALA A 56 24.56 -28.03 -11.28
CA ALA A 56 23.57 -27.10 -11.81
C ALA A 56 22.83 -26.35 -10.69
N LEU A 57 22.36 -27.07 -9.66
CA LEU A 57 21.68 -26.47 -8.51
C LEU A 57 22.59 -25.51 -7.73
N ARG A 58 23.89 -25.84 -7.60
CA ARG A 58 24.86 -24.92 -6.95
C ARG A 58 25.03 -23.65 -7.77
N ALA A 59 25.15 -23.76 -9.10
CA ALA A 59 25.24 -22.61 -9.98
C ALA A 59 23.98 -21.72 -9.89
N ASP A 60 22.79 -22.32 -9.87
CA ASP A 60 21.52 -21.60 -9.70
C ASP A 60 21.45 -20.88 -8.34
N ILE A 61 21.87 -21.54 -7.25
CA ILE A 61 21.92 -20.92 -5.92
C ILE A 61 22.86 -19.72 -5.89
N ASP A 62 24.03 -19.83 -6.52
CA ASP A 62 25.00 -18.74 -6.57
C ASP A 62 24.50 -17.57 -7.44
N ALA A 63 23.82 -17.86 -8.55
CA ALA A 63 23.16 -16.84 -9.37
C ALA A 63 22.05 -16.11 -8.60
N LEU A 64 21.17 -16.84 -7.89
CA LEU A 64 20.11 -16.26 -7.07
C LEU A 64 20.66 -15.43 -5.90
N ARG A 65 21.79 -15.83 -5.31
CA ARG A 65 22.48 -15.05 -4.27
C ARG A 65 23.03 -13.74 -4.81
N ALA A 66 23.60 -13.76 -6.02
CA ALA A 66 24.08 -12.55 -6.69
C ALA A 66 22.92 -11.60 -6.99
N GLU A 67 21.84 -12.12 -7.58
CA GLU A 67 20.63 -11.33 -7.85
C GLU A 67 20.03 -10.72 -6.57
N LEU A 68 19.93 -11.51 -5.49
CA LEU A 68 19.45 -11.01 -4.20
C LEU A 68 20.36 -9.92 -3.61
N ALA A 69 21.68 -10.04 -3.79
CA ALA A 69 22.63 -9.02 -3.36
C ALA A 69 22.45 -7.72 -4.15
N ASP A 70 22.26 -7.81 -5.47
CA ASP A 70 22.02 -6.66 -6.35
C ASP A 70 20.69 -5.97 -6.02
N LEU A 71 19.62 -6.74 -5.84
CA LEU A 71 18.31 -6.23 -5.43
C LEU A 71 18.37 -5.52 -4.08
N ARG A 72 19.08 -6.09 -3.10
CA ARG A 72 19.31 -5.43 -1.81
C ARG A 72 20.11 -4.15 -1.97
N GLY A 73 21.14 -4.16 -2.81
CA GLY A 73 21.92 -2.97 -3.13
C GLY A 73 21.08 -1.85 -3.75
N ALA A 74 20.10 -2.18 -4.60
CA ALA A 74 19.23 -1.23 -5.26
C ALA A 74 18.24 -0.51 -4.30
N VAL A 75 17.80 -1.19 -3.23
CA VAL A 75 16.93 -0.58 -2.20
C VAL A 75 17.73 0.31 -1.24
N GLY A 76 19.05 0.15 -1.21
CA GLY A 76 19.99 0.91 -0.39
C GLY A 76 20.78 0.04 0.57
N PRO A 77 21.84 0.57 1.19
CA PRO A 77 22.74 -0.23 2.04
C PRO A 77 22.13 -0.65 3.37
N HIS A 78 20.91 -0.21 3.67
CA HIS A 78 20.27 -0.36 4.97
C HIS A 78 18.97 -1.15 4.86
N PRO A 79 18.80 -2.25 5.61
CA PRO A 79 17.57 -3.03 5.61
C PRO A 79 16.41 -2.26 6.28
N PRO A 80 15.15 -2.69 6.09
CA PRO A 80 14.02 -2.26 6.91
C PRO A 80 14.36 -2.27 8.41
N GLY A 81 13.94 -1.25 9.15
CA GLY A 81 14.21 -1.09 10.58
C GLY A 81 15.56 -0.50 10.95
N HIS A 82 16.50 -0.40 10.00
CA HIS A 82 17.73 0.33 10.23
C HIS A 82 17.45 1.83 10.35
N PHE A 83 18.20 2.54 11.21
CA PHE A 83 18.03 3.98 11.49
C PHE A 83 18.21 4.93 10.28
N TYR A 84 18.67 4.42 9.14
CA TYR A 84 18.81 5.16 7.87
C TYR A 84 17.85 4.65 6.79
N SER A 85 17.02 3.66 7.09
CA SER A 85 16.00 3.15 6.19
C SER A 85 14.70 3.94 6.39
N ALA A 86 14.04 4.28 5.28
CA ALA A 86 12.68 4.82 5.33
C ALA A 86 11.63 3.72 5.56
N ILE A 87 12.01 2.46 5.44
CA ILE A 87 11.13 1.32 5.70
C ILE A 87 11.26 0.96 7.19
N PRO A 88 10.17 0.99 7.97
CA PRO A 88 10.20 0.72 9.41
C PRO A 88 10.58 -0.74 9.72
N ASP A 89 10.98 -0.98 10.96
CA ASP A 89 11.13 -2.34 11.48
C ASP A 89 9.73 -2.98 11.55
N PRO A 90 9.55 -4.24 11.09
CA PRO A 90 8.24 -4.89 11.14
C PRO A 90 7.64 -4.99 12.54
N LEU A 91 8.46 -5.14 13.59
CA LEU A 91 8.00 -5.18 14.98
C LEU A 91 7.58 -3.79 15.47
N ASP A 92 8.31 -2.74 15.07
CA ASP A 92 7.89 -1.36 15.38
C ASP A 92 6.59 -1.00 14.66
N ALA A 93 6.47 -1.35 13.38
CA ALA A 93 5.25 -1.15 12.59
C ALA A 93 4.05 -1.90 13.19
N ALA A 94 4.25 -3.14 13.65
CA ALA A 94 3.20 -3.90 14.32
C ALA A 94 2.83 -3.31 15.70
N ARG A 95 3.81 -2.81 16.46
CA ARG A 95 3.59 -2.18 17.76
C ARG A 95 2.83 -0.87 17.65
N VAL A 96 3.19 -0.04 16.68
CA VAL A 96 2.63 1.30 16.48
C VAL A 96 1.28 1.23 15.76
N GLY A 97 1.15 0.34 14.76
CA GLY A 97 -0.09 0.12 14.04
C GLY A 97 -1.12 -0.72 14.81
N ALA A 98 -0.77 -1.23 15.99
CA ALA A 98 -1.75 -1.74 16.94
C ALA A 98 -2.64 -0.56 17.35
N ARG A 99 -3.96 -0.69 17.14
CA ARG A 99 -4.92 0.37 17.46
C ARG A 99 -4.66 0.89 18.87
N PRO A 100 -4.62 2.22 19.08
CA PRO A 100 -4.40 2.77 20.41
C PRO A 100 -5.49 2.29 21.38
N ASP A 101 -5.10 2.07 22.64
CA ASP A 101 -6.04 1.71 23.72
C ASP A 101 -7.15 2.77 23.86
N ASP A 102 -6.81 4.03 23.62
CA ASP A 102 -7.75 5.13 23.47
C ASP A 102 -8.04 5.37 21.99
N PRO A 103 -9.30 5.20 21.52
CA PRO A 103 -9.66 5.49 20.13
C PRO A 103 -9.63 6.99 19.79
N ARG A 104 -9.49 7.88 20.79
CA ARG A 104 -9.54 9.34 20.62
C ARG A 104 -8.48 10.05 21.46
N PRO A 105 -7.18 9.77 21.21
CA PRO A 105 -6.12 10.47 21.93
C PRO A 105 -6.23 11.97 21.67
N GLU A 106 -5.86 12.75 22.68
CA GLU A 106 -5.62 14.19 22.51
C GLU A 106 -4.53 14.39 21.45
N LEU A 107 -4.72 15.37 20.57
CA LEU A 107 -3.74 15.76 19.56
C LEU A 107 -3.16 17.14 19.92
N PRO A 108 -2.01 17.18 20.62
CA PRO A 108 -1.41 18.44 21.03
C PRO A 108 -1.21 19.39 19.85
N GLY A 109 -1.73 20.60 19.98
CA GLY A 109 -1.56 21.66 18.98
C GLY A 109 -2.45 21.55 17.74
N ILE A 110 -3.34 20.56 17.63
CA ILE A 110 -4.29 20.45 16.52
C ILE A 110 -5.68 20.78 17.05
N ASP A 111 -6.27 21.86 16.52
CA ASP A 111 -7.64 22.24 16.83
C ASP A 111 -8.62 21.46 15.94
N LEU A 112 -9.65 20.89 16.56
CA LEU A 112 -10.66 20.05 15.94
C LEU A 112 -12.03 20.64 16.18
N ASP A 113 -12.78 20.91 15.13
CA ASP A 113 -14.19 21.29 15.25
C ASP A 113 -15.08 20.05 15.51
N VAL A 114 -14.92 19.42 16.68
CA VAL A 114 -15.62 18.19 17.05
C VAL A 114 -17.14 18.35 16.98
N ALA A 115 -17.66 19.46 17.49
CA ALA A 115 -19.09 19.73 17.46
C ALA A 115 -19.58 19.89 16.01
N GLY A 116 -18.82 20.62 15.18
CA GLY A 116 -19.10 20.77 13.76
C GLY A 116 -19.07 19.44 12.99
N MET A 117 -18.10 18.57 13.26
CA MET A 117 -17.99 17.25 12.63
C MET A 117 -19.21 16.36 12.94
N ILE A 118 -19.62 16.29 14.21
CA ILE A 118 -20.79 15.48 14.60
C ILE A 118 -22.07 16.04 13.95
N ALA A 119 -22.27 17.36 14.04
CA ALA A 119 -23.44 18.01 13.46
C ALA A 119 -23.50 17.82 11.94
N ALA A 120 -22.38 17.96 11.24
CA ALA A 120 -22.29 17.73 9.81
C ALA A 120 -22.63 16.28 9.44
N ALA A 121 -22.12 15.29 10.18
CA ALA A 121 -22.42 13.88 9.94
C ALA A 121 -23.93 13.58 10.03
N GLU A 122 -24.60 14.12 11.07
CA GLU A 122 -26.04 13.96 11.29
C GLU A 122 -26.87 14.66 10.20
N ILE A 123 -26.44 15.86 9.77
CA ILE A 123 -27.10 16.60 8.70
C ILE A 123 -26.97 15.86 7.37
N TRP A 124 -25.76 15.39 7.02
CA TRP A 124 -25.50 14.77 5.73
C TRP A 124 -26.19 13.42 5.59
N VAL A 125 -26.18 12.57 6.63
CA VAL A 125 -26.86 11.27 6.56
C VAL A 125 -28.38 11.41 6.43
N GLY A 126 -28.95 12.48 7.01
CA GLY A 126 -30.37 12.78 6.93
C GLY A 126 -30.80 13.54 5.68
N ARG A 127 -29.88 13.93 4.80
CA ARG A 127 -30.16 14.79 3.65
C ARG A 127 -30.58 13.96 2.42
N PRO A 128 -31.86 14.01 1.99
CA PRO A 128 -32.24 13.37 0.73
C PRO A 128 -31.65 14.16 -0.45
N PRO A 129 -31.18 13.47 -1.52
CA PRO A 129 -30.74 14.14 -2.74
C PRO A 129 -31.92 14.79 -3.48
N ALA A 130 -31.67 15.84 -4.26
CA ALA A 130 -32.70 16.45 -5.09
C ALA A 130 -33.20 15.49 -6.20
N ARG A 131 -32.33 14.58 -6.66
CA ARG A 131 -32.66 13.51 -7.60
C ARG A 131 -32.05 12.18 -7.15
N ALA A 132 -32.83 11.10 -7.20
CA ALA A 132 -32.32 9.74 -7.08
C ALA A 132 -31.66 9.27 -8.39
N LEU A 133 -30.60 8.47 -8.29
CA LEU A 133 -29.95 7.84 -9.45
C LEU A 133 -30.30 6.36 -9.49
N ASP A 134 -30.78 5.89 -10.63
CA ASP A 134 -31.10 4.47 -10.84
C ASP A 134 -29.83 3.62 -11.04
N ASP A 135 -28.77 4.23 -11.59
CA ASP A 135 -27.49 3.59 -11.89
C ASP A 135 -26.32 4.52 -11.53
N PRO A 136 -25.99 4.67 -10.23
CA PRO A 136 -24.86 5.47 -9.78
C PRO A 136 -23.53 4.85 -10.25
N ARG A 137 -22.58 5.69 -10.66
CA ARG A 137 -21.22 5.26 -11.01
C ARG A 137 -20.47 4.78 -9.78
N TRP A 138 -20.55 5.53 -8.68
CA TRP A 138 -19.87 5.20 -7.43
C TRP A 138 -20.60 4.07 -6.70
N GLN A 139 -19.82 3.09 -6.22
CA GLN A 139 -20.33 1.94 -5.48
C GLN A 139 -19.61 1.87 -4.13
N GLY A 140 -20.37 1.70 -3.05
CA GLY A 140 -19.78 1.47 -1.71
C GLY A 140 -19.09 0.10 -1.64
N GLY A 141 -18.08 -0.02 -0.77
CA GLY A 141 -17.30 -1.25 -0.63
C GLY A 141 -16.33 -1.48 -1.80
N ASN A 142 -15.93 -0.41 -2.49
CA ASN A 142 -14.98 -0.49 -3.61
C ASN A 142 -13.53 -0.63 -3.13
N GLY A 143 -13.27 -0.40 -1.83
CA GLY A 143 -11.96 -0.57 -1.19
C GLY A 143 -10.97 0.57 -1.44
N PHE A 144 -11.39 1.64 -2.12
CA PHE A 144 -10.60 2.85 -2.37
C PHE A 144 -11.26 4.08 -1.72
N PHE A 145 -12.54 4.35 -2.01
CA PHE A 145 -13.27 5.53 -1.53
C PHE A 145 -14.67 5.10 -1.05
N ASP A 146 -14.77 4.65 0.19
CA ASP A 146 -15.98 4.00 0.73
C ASP A 146 -16.97 5.01 1.38
N GLU A 147 -17.97 4.51 2.11
CA GLU A 147 -19.24 5.21 2.35
C GLU A 147 -19.13 6.50 3.16
N LEU A 148 -18.33 6.53 4.22
CA LEU A 148 -18.21 7.73 5.06
C LEU A 148 -17.44 8.84 4.35
N ASP A 149 -16.39 8.49 3.61
CA ASP A 149 -15.65 9.42 2.75
C ASP A 149 -16.54 9.95 1.61
N ALA A 150 -17.35 9.09 0.99
CA ALA A 150 -18.33 9.48 -0.02
C ALA A 150 -19.48 10.34 0.51
N LEU A 151 -19.89 10.13 1.76
CA LEU A 151 -20.83 10.99 2.46
C LEU A 151 -20.22 12.37 2.70
N ALA A 152 -18.99 12.42 3.22
CA ALA A 152 -18.29 13.68 3.51
C ALA A 152 -18.05 14.50 2.24
N LEU A 153 -17.56 13.86 1.16
CA LEU A 153 -17.33 14.53 -0.13
C LEU A 153 -18.62 15.15 -0.68
N GLU A 154 -19.72 14.40 -0.73
CA GLU A 154 -21.01 14.93 -1.17
C GLU A 154 -21.49 16.06 -0.24
N GLY A 155 -21.36 15.89 1.07
CA GLY A 155 -21.72 16.90 2.06
C GLY A 155 -21.00 18.23 1.83
N PHE A 156 -19.68 18.20 1.67
CA PHE A 156 -18.87 19.38 1.40
C PHE A 156 -19.21 20.03 0.05
N LEU A 157 -19.38 19.24 -1.01
CA LEU A 157 -19.76 19.78 -2.33
C LEU A 157 -21.11 20.48 -2.29
N VAL A 158 -22.10 19.89 -1.60
CA VAL A 158 -23.46 20.46 -1.52
C VAL A 158 -23.51 21.67 -0.58
N ASP A 159 -22.77 21.64 0.53
CA ASP A 159 -22.79 22.74 1.51
C ASP A 159 -22.00 23.96 1.03
N ARG A 160 -20.93 23.75 0.26
CA ARG A 160 -20.01 24.82 -0.14
C ARG A 160 -20.15 25.25 -1.59
N ASP A 161 -20.68 24.40 -2.49
CA ASP A 161 -20.74 24.62 -3.95
C ASP A 161 -19.45 25.28 -4.49
N PRO A 162 -18.26 24.66 -4.27
CA PRO A 162 -17.01 25.21 -4.74
C PRO A 162 -17.10 25.42 -6.26
N ALA A 163 -16.59 26.54 -6.76
CA ALA A 163 -16.62 26.78 -8.21
C ALA A 163 -15.68 25.80 -8.93
N ARG A 164 -14.55 25.49 -8.28
CA ARG A 164 -13.53 24.58 -8.79
C ARG A 164 -13.06 23.58 -7.75
N VAL A 165 -12.91 22.33 -8.19
CA VAL A 165 -12.16 21.28 -7.51
C VAL A 165 -10.91 21.00 -8.34
N VAL A 166 -9.74 21.01 -7.71
CA VAL A 166 -8.50 20.48 -8.29
C VAL A 166 -8.18 19.18 -7.57
N GLU A 167 -8.20 18.08 -8.29
CA GLU A 167 -7.98 16.73 -7.77
C GLU A 167 -6.60 16.23 -8.22
N ALA A 168 -5.72 15.97 -7.25
CA ALA A 168 -4.47 15.24 -7.46
C ALA A 168 -4.75 13.75 -7.23
N GLY A 169 -4.78 12.97 -8.30
CA GLY A 169 -5.39 11.64 -8.36
C GLY A 169 -6.75 11.68 -9.08
N CYS A 170 -7.33 10.52 -9.38
CA CYS A 170 -8.72 10.41 -9.83
C CYS A 170 -9.27 8.98 -9.72
N GLY A 171 -10.60 8.83 -9.85
CA GLY A 171 -11.25 7.51 -9.94
C GLY A 171 -12.59 7.47 -9.22
N TRP A 172 -12.64 6.74 -8.09
CA TRP A 172 -13.89 6.55 -7.34
C TRP A 172 -14.38 7.85 -6.67
N SER A 173 -13.45 8.67 -6.18
CA SER A 173 -13.73 10.03 -5.70
C SER A 173 -14.36 10.88 -6.80
N THR A 174 -13.73 10.95 -7.97
CA THR A 174 -14.26 11.69 -9.14
C THR A 174 -15.63 11.15 -9.58
N ALA A 175 -15.81 9.82 -9.62
CA ALA A 175 -17.10 9.20 -9.93
C ALA A 175 -18.18 9.58 -8.91
N ARG A 176 -17.82 9.67 -7.62
CA ARG A 176 -18.71 10.18 -6.58
C ARG A 176 -19.07 11.65 -6.81
N MET A 177 -18.12 12.51 -7.19
CA MET A 177 -18.40 13.91 -7.53
C MET A 177 -19.39 14.02 -8.71
N LEU A 178 -19.18 13.24 -9.78
CA LEU A 178 -20.08 13.19 -10.94
C LEU A 178 -21.50 12.76 -10.56
N ASP A 179 -21.63 11.73 -9.72
CA ASP A 179 -22.92 11.30 -9.22
C ASP A 179 -23.57 12.37 -8.33
N THR A 180 -22.79 13.06 -7.49
CA THR A 180 -23.28 14.20 -6.69
C THR A 180 -23.80 15.31 -7.60
N PHE A 181 -23.12 15.66 -8.68
CA PHE A 181 -23.61 16.68 -9.63
C PHE A 181 -24.92 16.28 -10.32
N GLN A 182 -25.15 14.98 -10.55
CA GLN A 182 -26.42 14.50 -11.10
C GLN A 182 -27.54 14.47 -10.06
N ARG A 183 -27.21 14.19 -8.79
CA ARG A 183 -28.14 14.26 -7.65
C ARG A 183 -28.53 15.69 -7.30
N TRP A 184 -27.65 16.65 -7.57
CA TRP A 184 -27.77 18.06 -7.22
C TRP A 184 -27.44 18.94 -8.45
N PRO A 185 -28.38 19.06 -9.41
CA PRO A 185 -28.11 19.68 -10.71
C PRO A 185 -27.81 21.18 -10.65
N ASP A 186 -28.14 21.85 -9.54
CA ASP A 186 -27.85 23.28 -9.33
C ASP A 186 -26.39 23.55 -8.94
N LEU A 187 -25.61 22.50 -8.62
CA LEU A 187 -24.17 22.64 -8.33
C LEU A 187 -23.40 23.06 -9.57
N ARG A 188 -22.58 24.10 -9.42
CA ARG A 188 -21.82 24.74 -10.51
C ARG A 188 -20.38 24.25 -10.59
N THR A 189 -19.96 23.41 -9.65
CA THR A 189 -18.60 22.91 -9.51
C THR A 189 -18.06 22.26 -10.78
N HIS A 190 -16.86 22.65 -11.16
CA HIS A 190 -16.06 22.00 -12.21
C HIS A 190 -14.83 21.32 -11.60
N VAL A 191 -14.44 20.17 -12.11
CA VAL A 191 -13.31 19.38 -11.62
C VAL A 191 -12.16 19.42 -12.62
N VAL A 192 -10.94 19.63 -12.12
CA VAL A 192 -9.70 19.38 -12.85
C VAL A 192 -9.01 18.21 -12.18
N ALA A 193 -9.06 17.04 -12.81
CA ALA A 193 -8.47 15.80 -12.32
C ALA A 193 -7.07 15.61 -12.93
N ILE A 194 -6.07 15.31 -12.09
CA ILE A 194 -4.66 15.21 -12.49
C ILE A 194 -4.15 13.84 -12.07
N ASP A 195 -3.98 12.94 -13.04
CA ASP A 195 -3.53 11.59 -12.77
C ASP A 195 -2.74 11.03 -13.96
N PRO A 196 -1.48 10.56 -13.78
CA PRO A 196 -0.73 9.90 -14.84
C PRO A 196 -1.33 8.55 -15.28
N TYR A 197 -2.16 7.91 -14.46
CA TYR A 197 -2.76 6.59 -14.66
C TYR A 197 -4.28 6.62 -14.37
N PRO A 198 -5.08 7.31 -15.21
CA PRO A 198 -6.49 7.59 -14.94
C PRO A 198 -7.43 6.45 -15.36
N GLU A 199 -6.94 5.22 -15.57
CA GLU A 199 -7.72 4.13 -16.15
C GLU A 199 -9.03 3.90 -15.37
N ARG A 200 -8.97 3.99 -14.04
CA ARG A 200 -10.15 3.85 -13.18
C ARG A 200 -11.22 4.90 -13.47
N LEU A 201 -10.85 6.17 -13.67
CA LEU A 201 -11.81 7.20 -14.03
C LEU A 201 -12.37 6.95 -15.43
N LEU A 202 -11.52 6.59 -16.39
CA LEU A 202 -11.93 6.35 -17.77
C LEU A 202 -12.96 5.20 -17.88
N ASP A 203 -12.84 4.17 -17.04
CA ASP A 203 -13.79 3.07 -16.97
C ASP A 203 -15.15 3.48 -16.36
N LEU A 204 -15.16 4.51 -15.50
CA LEU A 204 -16.34 5.01 -14.80
C LEU A 204 -17.02 6.18 -15.53
N GLN A 205 -16.29 6.89 -16.39
CA GLN A 205 -16.76 8.09 -17.08
C GLN A 205 -17.80 7.75 -18.16
N ARG A 206 -18.83 8.60 -18.28
CA ARG A 206 -19.90 8.48 -19.28
C ARG A 206 -19.83 9.64 -20.26
N PRO A 207 -20.38 9.49 -21.50
CA PRO A 207 -20.43 10.60 -22.46
C PRO A 207 -21.11 11.84 -21.87
N GLY A 208 -20.48 13.00 -22.00
CA GLY A 208 -20.95 14.28 -21.46
C GLY A 208 -20.29 14.68 -20.15
N ASP A 209 -19.62 13.76 -19.45
CA ASP A 209 -18.93 14.06 -18.18
C ASP A 209 -17.72 15.01 -18.40
N GLU A 210 -17.18 15.08 -19.62
CA GLU A 210 -16.15 16.05 -20.02
C GLU A 210 -16.60 17.52 -19.91
N GLN A 211 -17.90 17.79 -19.76
CA GLN A 211 -18.43 19.12 -19.47
C GLN A 211 -18.24 19.55 -18.01
N ARG A 212 -17.96 18.59 -17.12
CA ARG A 212 -17.78 18.80 -15.68
C ARG A 212 -16.38 18.45 -15.19
N VAL A 213 -15.65 17.61 -15.93
CA VAL A 213 -14.34 17.09 -15.55
C VAL A 213 -13.34 17.30 -16.69
N GLU A 214 -12.32 18.10 -16.44
CA GLU A 214 -11.12 18.17 -17.25
C GLU A 214 -10.09 17.18 -16.70
N LEU A 215 -9.61 16.26 -17.55
CA LEU A 215 -8.60 15.26 -17.16
C LEU A 215 -7.23 15.62 -17.72
N LEU A 216 -6.26 15.82 -16.85
CA LEU A 216 -4.85 16.00 -17.16
C LEU A 216 -4.08 14.71 -16.88
N ARG A 217 -3.73 13.98 -17.95
CA ARG A 217 -2.97 12.73 -17.87
C ARG A 217 -1.48 12.97 -17.60
N ARG A 218 -1.17 13.50 -16.43
CA ARG A 218 0.17 13.96 -16.05
C ARG A 218 0.40 13.70 -14.57
N ARG A 219 1.67 13.57 -14.20
CA ARG A 219 2.06 13.65 -12.79
C ARG A 219 1.82 15.08 -12.31
N VAL A 220 1.37 15.24 -11.07
CA VAL A 220 1.16 16.56 -10.44
C VAL A 220 2.44 17.40 -10.48
N GLN A 221 3.61 16.75 -10.37
CA GLN A 221 4.92 17.40 -10.46
C GLN A 221 5.22 18.06 -11.82
N ASP A 222 4.57 17.59 -12.88
CA ASP A 222 4.78 18.06 -14.26
C ASP A 222 3.70 19.07 -14.70
N VAL A 223 2.77 19.42 -13.82
CA VAL A 223 1.70 20.39 -14.07
C VAL A 223 2.15 21.79 -13.63
N GLU A 224 1.73 22.82 -14.38
CA GLU A 224 1.97 24.21 -14.00
C GLU A 224 1.36 24.51 -12.63
N ARG A 225 2.14 25.11 -11.74
CA ARG A 225 1.74 25.32 -10.33
C ARG A 225 0.42 26.09 -10.20
N ASP A 226 0.17 27.05 -11.08
CA ASP A 226 -1.06 27.86 -11.07
C ASP A 226 -2.32 27.01 -11.30
N LEU A 227 -2.21 25.86 -11.95
CA LEU A 227 -3.33 24.92 -12.11
C LEU A 227 -3.64 24.13 -10.83
N LEU A 228 -2.67 24.03 -9.92
CA LEU A 228 -2.80 23.38 -8.61
C LEU A 228 -3.38 24.33 -7.55
N MET A 229 -3.41 25.62 -7.84
CA MET A 229 -3.94 26.64 -6.92
C MET A 229 -5.46 26.68 -6.99
N VAL A 230 -6.08 26.81 -5.82
CA VAL A 230 -7.54 27.00 -5.65
C VAL A 230 -7.82 28.34 -4.99
N GLY A 231 -8.96 28.95 -5.31
CA GLY A 231 -9.41 30.21 -4.72
C GLY A 231 -10.08 30.05 -3.35
N PRO A 232 -10.45 31.16 -2.70
CA PRO A 232 -11.33 31.12 -1.53
C PRO A 232 -12.65 30.44 -1.87
N GLY A 233 -13.05 29.43 -1.08
CA GLY A 233 -14.26 28.65 -1.30
C GLY A 233 -14.10 27.48 -2.28
N ASP A 234 -12.97 27.36 -2.96
CA ASP A 234 -12.65 26.23 -3.85
C ASP A 234 -11.94 25.10 -3.08
N LEU A 235 -11.84 23.93 -3.72
CA LEU A 235 -11.34 22.70 -3.11
C LEU A 235 -10.06 22.20 -3.82
N LEU A 236 -9.00 21.98 -3.03
CA LEU A 236 -7.88 21.12 -3.41
C LEU A 236 -8.09 19.73 -2.79
N PHE A 237 -8.27 18.71 -3.62
CA PHE A 237 -8.47 17.32 -3.21
C PHE A 237 -7.19 16.52 -3.47
N ILE A 238 -6.59 15.95 -2.43
CA ILE A 238 -5.30 15.26 -2.49
C ILE A 238 -5.49 13.77 -2.21
N ASP A 239 -5.35 12.95 -3.24
CA ASP A 239 -5.30 11.49 -3.19
C ASP A 239 -4.08 11.02 -4.00
N SER A 240 -2.90 11.30 -3.45
CA SER A 240 -1.62 11.24 -4.17
C SER A 240 -0.85 9.94 -3.87
N SER A 241 0.49 9.94 -4.02
CA SER A 241 1.29 8.73 -3.76
C SER A 241 1.48 8.36 -2.27
N HIS A 242 1.04 9.22 -1.33
CA HIS A 242 1.13 9.05 0.14
C HIS A 242 2.53 8.88 0.76
N VAL A 243 3.59 8.91 -0.06
CA VAL A 243 4.98 8.73 0.40
C VAL A 243 5.76 10.05 0.25
N ALA A 244 6.14 10.64 1.38
CA ALA A 244 7.06 11.77 1.42
C ALA A 244 8.50 11.28 1.13
N LYS A 245 9.06 11.68 -0.02
CA LYS A 245 10.45 11.38 -0.43
C LYS A 245 10.96 12.41 -1.44
N ALA A 246 12.24 12.36 -1.78
CA ALA A 246 12.81 13.25 -2.80
C ALA A 246 12.00 13.14 -4.11
N GLY A 247 11.51 14.29 -4.61
CA GLY A 247 10.70 14.38 -5.83
C GLY A 247 9.26 13.86 -5.71
N SER A 248 8.74 13.57 -4.51
CA SER A 248 7.34 13.14 -4.36
C SER A 248 6.34 14.27 -4.57
N ASP A 249 5.16 13.91 -5.05
CA ASP A 249 3.96 14.75 -5.13
C ASP A 249 3.52 15.24 -3.75
N VAL A 250 3.58 14.39 -2.72
CA VAL A 250 3.28 14.74 -1.32
C VAL A 250 4.09 15.97 -0.88
N ASN A 251 5.39 15.97 -1.14
CA ASN A 251 6.25 17.09 -0.76
C ASN A 251 5.90 18.36 -1.55
N LEU A 252 5.65 18.24 -2.86
CA LEU A 252 5.21 19.39 -3.67
C LEU A 252 3.88 19.96 -3.15
N LEU A 253 2.88 19.10 -2.91
CA LEU A 253 1.55 19.51 -2.49
C LEU A 253 1.57 20.14 -1.10
N LEU A 254 2.15 19.46 -0.10
CA LEU A 254 2.11 19.92 1.29
C LEU A 254 3.13 21.02 1.62
N LEU A 255 4.29 21.07 0.94
CA LEU A 255 5.33 22.05 1.25
C LEU A 255 5.32 23.27 0.30
N GLU A 256 4.76 23.14 -0.90
CA GLU A 256 4.76 24.22 -1.87
C GLU A 256 3.34 24.70 -2.26
N VAL A 257 2.38 23.81 -2.49
CA VAL A 257 1.03 24.22 -2.93
C VAL A 257 0.19 24.71 -1.74
N VAL A 258 -0.07 23.85 -0.76
CA VAL A 258 -0.93 24.13 0.40
C VAL A 258 -0.53 25.42 1.13
N PRO A 259 0.75 25.70 1.42
CA PRO A 259 1.15 26.92 2.11
C PRO A 259 0.83 28.22 1.36
N ARG A 260 0.70 28.16 0.02
CA ARG A 260 0.40 29.31 -0.83
C ARG A 260 -1.10 29.51 -1.05
N LEU A 261 -1.95 28.57 -0.63
CA LEU A 261 -3.39 28.69 -0.79
C LEU A 261 -3.93 29.90 -0.01
N PRO A 262 -4.92 30.62 -0.57
CA PRO A 262 -5.52 31.77 0.10
C PRO A 262 -6.41 31.34 1.28
N ALA A 263 -6.71 32.28 2.17
CA ALA A 263 -7.72 32.05 3.20
C ALA A 263 -9.08 31.71 2.57
N GLY A 264 -9.81 30.79 3.17
CA GLY A 264 -11.08 30.25 2.69
C GLY A 264 -10.93 29.08 1.71
N ALA A 265 -9.71 28.71 1.28
CA ALA A 265 -9.51 27.49 0.51
C ALA A 265 -9.77 26.26 1.37
N LEU A 266 -10.47 25.27 0.82
CA LEU A 266 -10.70 23.97 1.45
C LEU A 266 -9.69 22.96 0.90
N VAL A 267 -9.11 22.16 1.78
CA VAL A 267 -8.18 21.09 1.42
C VAL A 267 -8.67 19.77 1.97
N HIS A 268 -8.70 18.76 1.11
CA HIS A 268 -8.91 17.36 1.46
C HIS A 268 -7.61 16.59 1.25
N VAL A 269 -7.33 15.67 2.18
CA VAL A 269 -6.25 14.67 2.05
C VAL A 269 -6.83 13.30 2.36
N HIS A 270 -6.65 12.36 1.44
CA HIS A 270 -7.12 10.99 1.60
C HIS A 270 -6.13 10.09 2.35
N ASP A 271 -6.61 8.92 2.77
CA ASP A 271 -5.91 7.92 3.56
C ASP A 271 -5.16 8.45 4.79
N VAL A 272 -5.82 9.36 5.51
CA VAL A 272 -5.36 9.89 6.80
C VAL A 272 -6.10 9.18 7.93
N PRO A 273 -5.48 8.19 8.60
CA PRO A 273 -6.07 7.52 9.75
C PRO A 273 -6.15 8.43 10.97
N TRP A 274 -7.00 8.06 11.94
CA TRP A 274 -7.12 8.83 13.17
C TRP A 274 -5.83 8.77 13.99
N ALA A 275 -5.49 9.90 14.59
CA ALA A 275 -4.21 10.16 15.25
C ALA A 275 -2.97 10.09 14.34
N PHE A 276 -3.18 10.14 13.02
CA PHE A 276 -2.13 10.18 12.01
C PHE A 276 -1.15 9.02 12.10
N GLU A 277 -1.67 7.84 12.45
CA GLU A 277 -0.88 6.62 12.54
C GLU A 277 -1.47 5.51 11.67
N TYR A 278 -0.63 4.91 10.83
CA TYR A 278 -1.07 3.91 9.86
C TYR A 278 -1.31 2.56 10.54
N PRO A 279 -2.34 1.80 10.11
CA PRO A 279 -2.69 0.55 10.76
C PRO A 279 -1.70 -0.57 10.40
N ALA A 280 -1.52 -1.53 11.31
CA ALA A 280 -0.52 -2.60 11.18
C ALA A 280 -0.71 -3.47 9.93
N ASP A 281 -1.95 -3.66 9.47
CA ASP A 281 -2.27 -4.41 8.27
C ASP A 281 -1.79 -3.72 6.99
N TRP A 282 -1.76 -2.39 6.96
CA TRP A 282 -1.20 -1.63 5.84
C TRP A 282 0.32 -1.82 5.76
N PHE A 283 1.01 -1.75 6.89
CA PHE A 283 2.44 -2.07 6.95
C PHE A 283 2.73 -3.52 6.55
N ALA A 284 1.91 -4.47 7.00
CA ALA A 284 2.02 -5.88 6.61
C ALA A 284 1.80 -6.09 5.11
N ALA A 285 0.99 -5.24 4.46
CA ALA A 285 0.79 -5.19 3.02
C ALA A 285 1.89 -4.42 2.26
N GLY A 286 2.95 -3.96 2.94
CA GLY A 286 4.07 -3.22 2.33
C GLY A 286 3.78 -1.74 2.07
N ARG A 287 2.70 -1.19 2.63
CA ARG A 287 2.40 0.25 2.53
C ARG A 287 3.19 1.01 3.60
N HIS A 288 4.31 1.59 3.18
CA HIS A 288 5.16 2.43 4.03
C HIS A 288 4.88 3.91 3.77
N TRP A 289 3.62 4.30 3.95
CA TRP A 289 3.18 5.67 3.75
C TRP A 289 3.67 6.57 4.88
N SER A 290 3.86 7.85 4.56
CA SER A 290 4.45 8.82 5.49
C SER A 290 3.80 10.20 5.44
N GLU A 291 2.84 10.40 4.53
CA GLU A 291 2.10 11.66 4.36
C GLU A 291 1.37 12.08 5.64
N ALA A 292 0.74 11.16 6.36
CA ALA A 292 0.02 11.47 7.60
C ALA A 292 0.93 12.11 8.66
N TYR A 293 2.19 11.68 8.78
CA TYR A 293 3.14 12.28 9.73
C TYR A 293 3.53 13.70 9.33
N LEU A 294 3.76 13.93 8.03
CA LEU A 294 4.08 15.26 7.51
C LEU A 294 2.88 16.21 7.67
N LEU A 295 1.68 15.73 7.36
CA LEU A 295 0.43 16.46 7.54
C LEU A 295 0.19 16.81 9.00
N ARG A 296 0.40 15.87 9.93
CA ARG A 296 0.33 16.12 11.38
C ARG A 296 1.27 17.24 11.80
N ALA A 297 2.52 17.20 11.34
CA ALA A 297 3.51 18.22 11.65
C ALA A 297 3.14 19.59 11.09
N MET A 298 2.53 19.64 9.90
CA MET A 298 2.05 20.88 9.28
C MET A 298 0.87 21.51 10.04
N LEU A 299 -0.04 20.67 10.57
CA LEU A 299 -1.25 21.11 11.30
C LEU A 299 -0.94 21.48 12.75
N ALA A 300 -0.03 20.76 13.41
CA ALA A 300 0.28 20.96 14.81
C ALA A 300 0.86 22.35 15.09
N HIS A 301 0.26 23.07 16.03
CA HIS A 301 0.62 24.43 16.43
C HIS A 301 0.60 25.44 15.27
N ASN A 302 -0.24 25.20 14.27
CA ASN A 302 -0.35 26.04 13.09
C ASN A 302 -1.77 26.63 12.95
N PRO A 303 -2.01 27.85 13.46
CA PRO A 303 -3.35 28.45 13.48
C PRO A 303 -3.88 28.79 12.08
N ARG A 304 -3.03 28.72 11.04
CA ARG A 304 -3.42 28.92 9.64
C ARG A 304 -4.35 27.83 9.11
N TYR A 305 -4.37 26.66 9.75
CA TYR A 305 -5.16 25.52 9.29
C TYR A 305 -6.10 25.08 10.40
N ARG A 306 -7.37 24.94 10.06
CA ARG A 306 -8.40 24.42 10.97
C ARG A 306 -8.96 23.13 10.42
N VAL A 307 -8.85 22.04 11.18
CA VAL A 307 -9.45 20.76 10.79
C VAL A 307 -10.96 20.85 10.97
N VAL A 308 -11.68 20.67 9.88
CA VAL A 308 -13.16 20.76 9.83
C VAL A 308 -13.81 19.38 9.67
N TRP A 309 -13.04 18.36 9.27
CA TRP A 309 -13.53 16.98 9.22
C TRP A 309 -12.40 15.95 9.33
N SER A 310 -12.71 14.83 9.99
CA SER A 310 -11.94 13.59 9.94
C SER A 310 -12.90 12.40 9.93
N SER A 311 -12.97 11.68 8.81
CA SER A 311 -13.81 10.48 8.71
C SER A 311 -13.36 9.43 9.74
N ALA A 312 -12.05 9.28 9.94
CA ALA A 312 -11.49 8.38 10.94
C ALA A 312 -11.96 8.73 12.37
N TRP A 313 -11.91 10.01 12.74
CA TRP A 313 -12.40 10.47 14.05
C TRP A 313 -13.89 10.24 14.24
N VAL A 314 -14.68 10.62 13.22
CA VAL A 314 -16.13 10.48 13.23
C VAL A 314 -16.48 9.01 13.39
N SER A 315 -15.94 8.13 12.53
CA SER A 315 -16.18 6.68 12.60
C SER A 315 -15.90 6.09 13.99
N ALA A 316 -14.81 6.52 14.63
CA ALA A 316 -14.43 6.10 15.99
C ALA A 316 -15.33 6.68 17.09
N SER A 317 -16.00 7.81 16.85
CA SER A 317 -16.74 8.58 17.86
C SER A 317 -18.26 8.37 17.82
N LEU A 318 -18.79 7.79 16.74
CA LEU A 318 -20.23 7.57 16.59
C LEU A 318 -20.77 6.55 17.61
N ALA A 319 -21.93 6.83 18.20
CA ALA A 319 -22.68 5.87 19.00
C ALA A 319 -23.10 4.65 18.16
N ALA A 320 -23.16 3.46 18.76
CA ALA A 320 -23.45 2.20 18.05
C ALA A 320 -24.74 2.24 17.20
N ALA A 321 -25.75 3.00 17.64
CA ALA A 321 -27.03 3.15 16.95
C ALA A 321 -27.06 4.26 15.89
N SER A 322 -25.95 4.96 15.65
CA SER A 322 -25.90 6.05 14.67
C SER A 322 -26.15 5.53 13.24
N PRO A 323 -26.97 6.22 12.43
CA PRO A 323 -27.20 5.85 11.04
C PRO A 323 -26.02 6.23 10.12
N VAL A 324 -25.04 6.97 10.60
CA VAL A 324 -23.87 7.41 9.81
C VAL A 324 -23.02 6.19 9.43
N PRO A 325 -22.60 6.06 8.16
CA PRO A 325 -21.72 4.98 7.73
C PRO A 325 -20.40 4.96 8.49
N ARG A 326 -19.78 3.78 8.62
CA ARG A 326 -18.52 3.59 9.36
C ARG A 326 -17.36 3.11 8.49
N THR A 327 -17.64 2.67 7.26
CA THR A 327 -16.66 2.19 6.30
C THR A 327 -16.05 3.36 5.54
N GLY A 328 -14.81 3.22 5.02
CA GLY A 328 -14.13 4.31 4.31
C GLY A 328 -13.88 5.51 5.18
N ALA A 329 -13.00 5.37 6.16
CA ALA A 329 -12.76 6.40 7.15
C ALA A 329 -11.37 7.04 6.97
N GLY A 330 -11.02 7.45 5.74
CA GLY A 330 -9.69 7.94 5.38
C GLY A 330 -9.62 9.44 5.07
N SER A 331 -10.72 10.17 4.99
CA SER A 331 -10.68 11.59 4.61
C SER A 331 -10.39 12.52 5.79
N LEU A 332 -9.39 13.39 5.63
CA LEU A 332 -9.18 14.56 6.47
C LEU A 332 -9.45 15.83 5.66
N TRP A 333 -10.18 16.77 6.25
CA TRP A 333 -10.46 18.07 5.64
C TRP A 333 -10.05 19.20 6.57
N PHE A 334 -9.39 20.21 6.00
CA PHE A 334 -9.05 21.42 6.72
C PHE A 334 -9.25 22.66 5.85
N GLU A 335 -9.58 23.77 6.51
CA GLU A 335 -9.75 25.07 5.89
C GLU A 335 -8.52 25.94 6.18
N VAL A 336 -8.07 26.69 5.18
CA VAL A 336 -7.05 27.72 5.34
C VAL A 336 -7.72 28.96 5.95
N THR A 337 -7.39 29.31 7.19
CA THR A 337 -8.07 30.39 7.94
C THR A 337 -7.47 31.77 7.69
N GLY A 338 -6.22 31.83 7.23
CA GLY A 338 -5.42 33.07 7.14
C GLY A 338 -4.23 33.05 8.08
N ALA A 339 -3.33 34.03 7.96
CA ALA A 339 -2.18 34.17 8.87
C ALA A 339 -2.52 35.13 10.02
#